data_AF-A0A7G1I7V7-F1
#
_entry.id   AF-A0A7G1I7V7-F1
#
_cell.length_a   1.000
_cell.length_b   1.000
_cell.length_c   1.000
_cell.angle_alpha   90.00
_cell.angle_beta   90.00
_cell.angle_gamma   90.00
#
_symmetry.space_group_name_H-M   'P 1'
#
loop_
_entity.id
_entity.type
_entity.pdbx_description
1 polymer ?
#
loop_
_entity_poly.entity_id
_entity_poly.type
_entity_poly.pdbx_seq_one_letter_code
_entity_poly.pdbx_strand_id
1 'polypeptide(L)' 'MSTLLLVAQRVPYQQVWNLTGQPAAVVPWDFDDDGMPMSVQLVGRPYDEATLLSLSAQIEAARPWAHRRPPVS' A
#
# COMPACT_ATOMS: atom_id res chain seq x y z
N MET A 1 -12.51 16.54 18.20
CA MET A 1 -11.63 16.86 17.05
C MET A 1 -10.21 16.31 17.22
N SER A 2 -9.67 16.24 18.44
CA SER A 2 -8.29 15.77 18.72
C SER A 2 -7.98 14.33 18.29
N THR A 3 -8.93 13.40 18.42
CA THR A 3 -8.75 11.99 18.04
C THR A 3 -8.56 11.79 16.53
N LEU A 4 -9.29 12.54 15.71
CA LEU A 4 -9.18 12.48 14.24
C LEU A 4 -7.79 12.95 13.76
N LEU A 5 -7.26 14.00 14.39
CA LEU A 5 -5.92 14.51 14.09
C LEU A 5 -4.82 13.51 14.46
N LEU A 6 -4.96 12.78 15.58
CA LEU A 6 -4.01 11.73 15.98
C LEU A 6 -4.01 10.54 15.01
N VAL A 7 -5.19 10.14 14.51
CA VAL A 7 -5.27 9.07 13.50
C VAL A 7 -4.66 9.52 12.17
N ALA A 8 -4.94 10.76 11.75
CA ALA A 8 -4.36 11.31 10.52
C ALA A 8 -2.82 11.32 10.53
N GLN A 9 -2.21 11.57 11.69
CA GLN A 9 -0.75 11.48 11.85
C GLN A 9 -0.19 10.06 11.68
N ARG A 10 -0.98 9.01 11.93
CA ARG A 10 -0.55 7.61 11.78
C ARG A 10 -0.77 7.05 10.38
N VAL A 11 -1.72 7.59 9.62
CA VAL A 11 -2.04 7.12 8.26
C VAL A 11 -2.11 8.30 7.26
N PRO A 12 -1.02 9.06 7.10
CA PRO A 12 -1.06 10.34 6.40
C PRO A 12 -1.38 10.21 4.90
N TYR A 13 -1.11 9.06 4.29
CA TYR A 13 -1.17 8.91 2.82
C TYR A 13 -2.49 8.33 2.30
N GLN A 14 -3.32 7.71 3.14
CA GLN A 14 -4.50 6.97 2.68
C GLN A 14 -5.78 7.80 2.67
N GLN A 15 -5.90 8.76 3.58
CA GLN A 15 -7.16 9.46 3.83
C GLN A 15 -7.68 10.24 2.62
N VAL A 16 -6.78 10.84 1.83
CA VAL A 16 -7.16 11.62 0.65
C VAL A 16 -7.88 10.76 -0.39
N TRP A 17 -7.48 9.50 -0.58
CA TRP A 17 -8.08 8.62 -1.59
C TRP A 17 -9.45 8.08 -1.16
N ASN A 18 -9.65 7.87 0.14
CA ASN A 18 -10.98 7.56 0.68
C ASN A 18 -11.96 8.72 0.48
N LEU A 19 -11.46 9.95 0.58
CA LEU A 19 -12.27 11.15 0.35
C LEU A 19 -12.58 11.38 -1.13
N THR A 20 -11.60 11.18 -2.02
CA THR A 20 -11.78 11.40 -3.46
C THR A 20 -12.44 10.21 -4.17
N GLY A 21 -12.50 9.04 -3.53
CA GLY A 21 -13.06 7.81 -4.09
C GLY A 21 -12.19 7.16 -5.17
N GLN A 22 -10.92 7.54 -5.27
CA GLN A 22 -10.00 6.95 -6.24
C GLN A 22 -9.59 5.53 -5.82
N PRO A 23 -9.44 4.61 -6.78
CA PRO A 23 -8.92 3.28 -6.48
C PRO A 23 -7.46 3.39 -6.04
N ALA A 24 -7.12 2.74 -4.94
CA ALA A 24 -5.76 2.67 -4.41
C ALA A 24 -5.41 1.25 -3.97
N ALA A 25 -4.17 0.83 -4.21
CA ALA A 25 -3.64 -0.48 -3.87
C ALA A 25 -2.30 -0.31 -3.15
N VAL A 26 -2.00 -1.20 -2.20
CA VAL A 26 -0.72 -1.21 -1.48
C VAL A 26 -0.01 -2.52 -1.76
N VAL A 27 1.20 -2.44 -2.28
CA VAL A 27 2.02 -3.61 -2.64
C VAL A 27 3.31 -3.64 -1.81
N PRO A 28 3.72 -4.82 -1.29
CA PRO A 28 5.01 -4.96 -0.63
C PRO A 28 6.17 -4.58 -1.57
N TRP A 29 7.17 -3.88 -1.05
CA TRP A 29 8.32 -3.45 -1.85
C TRP A 29 9.62 -4.12 -1.42
N ASP A 30 9.98 -3.98 -0.15
CA ASP A 30 11.12 -4.64 0.47
C ASP A 30 11.09 -4.51 1.99
N PHE A 31 12.15 -4.96 2.66
CA PHE A 31 12.43 -4.61 4.05
C PHE A 31 13.42 -3.45 4.13
N ASP A 32 13.31 -2.63 5.18
CA ASP A 32 14.36 -1.68 5.51
C ASP A 32 15.56 -2.37 6.18
N ASP A 33 16.58 -1.60 6.53
CA ASP A 33 17.82 -2.10 7.15
C ASP A 33 17.57 -2.74 8.54
N ASP A 34 16.46 -2.40 9.20
CA ASP A 34 16.04 -2.93 10.49
C ASP A 34 15.13 -4.17 10.35
N GLY A 35 14.85 -4.62 9.13
CA GLY A 35 13.99 -5.76 8.87
C GLY A 35 12.50 -5.47 9.01
N MET A 36 12.08 -4.20 8.91
CA MET A 36 10.68 -3.79 8.89
C MET A 36 10.12 -3.80 7.46
N PRO A 37 8.94 -4.42 7.20
CA PRO A 37 8.37 -4.45 5.87
C PRO A 37 7.94 -3.07 5.39
N MET A 38 8.43 -2.67 4.23
CA MET A 38 8.05 -1.49 3.47
C MET A 38 7.09 -1.83 2.34
N SER A 39 6.25 -0.87 1.97
CA SER A 39 5.26 -1.01 0.90
C SER A 39 5.15 0.27 0.09
N VAL A 40 4.65 0.15 -1.13
CA VAL A 40 4.35 1.27 -2.02
C VAL A 40 2.84 1.36 -2.22
N GLN A 41 2.29 2.57 -2.09
CA GLN A 41 0.89 2.87 -2.40
C GLN A 41 0.77 3.35 -3.84
N LEU A 42 -0.08 2.67 -4.60
CA LEU A 42 -0.43 2.99 -5.98
C LEU A 42 -1.83 3.58 -6.00
N VAL A 43 -2.05 4.59 -6.85
CA VAL A 43 -3.33 5.29 -6.96
C VAL A 43 -3.69 5.42 -8.44
N GLY A 44 -4.88 4.94 -8.77
CA GLY A 44 -5.40 4.94 -10.14
C GLY A 44 -6.35 6.11 -10.42
N ARG A 45 -6.76 6.18 -11.67
CA ARG A 45 -7.90 7.02 -12.10
C ARG A 45 -9.21 6.38 -11.61
N PRO A 46 -10.29 7.16 -11.41
CA PRO A 46 -11.60 6.60 -11.11
C PRO A 46 -12.01 5.52 -12.12
N TYR A 47 -12.52 4.38 -11.62
CA TYR A 47 -12.99 3.24 -12.42
C TYR A 47 -11.91 2.53 -13.28
N ASP A 48 -10.63 2.70 -12.94
CA ASP A 48 -9.48 2.10 -13.64
C ASP A 48 -8.72 1.10 -12.76
N GLU A 49 -9.46 0.26 -12.03
CA GLU A 49 -8.90 -0.78 -11.16
C GLU A 49 -8.08 -1.81 -11.94
N ALA A 50 -8.42 -2.05 -13.21
CA ALA A 50 -7.71 -3.01 -14.07
C ALA A 50 -6.24 -2.59 -14.28
N THR A 51 -5.98 -1.30 -14.53
CA THR A 51 -4.62 -0.79 -14.68
C THR A 51 -3.85 -0.90 -13.36
N LEU A 52 -4.51 -0.60 -12.24
CA LEU A 52 -3.92 -0.68 -10.91
C LEU A 52 -3.52 -2.11 -10.54
N LEU A 53 -4.38 -3.10 -10.82
CA LEU A 53 -4.10 -4.51 -10.59
C LEU A 53 -3.01 -5.04 -11.54
N SER A 54 -3.04 -4.63 -12.82
CA SER A 54 -1.99 -4.98 -13.79
C SER A 54 -0.61 -4.49 -13.34
N LEU A 55 -0.51 -3.25 -12.87
CA LEU A 55 0.74 -2.72 -12.33
C LEU A 55 1.17 -3.46 -11.06
N SER A 56 0.22 -3.77 -10.17
CA SER A 56 0.49 -4.53 -8.94
C SER A 56 1.08 -5.91 -9.26
N ALA A 57 0.53 -6.61 -10.27
CA ALA A 57 1.02 -7.91 -10.72
C ALA A 57 2.43 -7.81 -11.36
N GLN A 58 2.71 -6.73 -12.09
CA GLN A 58 4.05 -6.49 -12.63
C GLN A 58 5.08 -6.27 -11.52
N ILE A 59 4.72 -5.54 -10.46
CA ILE A 59 5.59 -5.35 -9.29
C ILE A 59 5.78 -6.68 -8.56
N GLU A 60 4.73 -7.50 -8.42
CA GLU A 60 4.83 -8.84 -7.82
C GLU A 60 5.77 -9.76 -8.59
N ALA A 61 5.68 -9.77 -9.92
CA ALA A 61 6.57 -10.55 -10.77
C ALA A 61 8.03 -10.07 -10.68
N ALA A 62 8.26 -8.75 -10.61
CA ALA A 62 9.58 -8.16 -10.49
C ALA A 62 10.20 -8.33 -9.09
N ARG A 63 9.36 -8.36 -8.04
CA ARG A 63 9.78 -8.46 -6.64
C ARG A 63 8.93 -9.50 -5.90
N PRO A 64 9.14 -10.81 -6.11
CA PRO A 64 8.30 -11.81 -5.47
C PRO A 64 8.38 -11.73 -3.93
N TRP A 65 7.25 -11.50 -3.27
CA TRP A 65 7.16 -11.47 -1.79
C TRP A 65 6.38 -12.64 -1.19
N ALA A 66 5.66 -13.44 -2.00
CA ALA A 66 4.75 -14.49 -1.51
C ALA A 66 5.43 -15.57 -0.64
N HIS A 67 6.75 -15.76 -0.79
CA HIS A 67 7.55 -16.68 0.01
C HIS A 67 8.08 -16.07 1.32
N ARG A 68 8.03 -14.75 1.47
CA ARG A 68 8.51 -14.02 2.65
C ARG A 68 7.43 -14.05 3.73
N ARG A 69 7.60 -14.90 4.74
CA ARG A 69 6.65 -15.04 5.85
C ARG A 69 7.37 -14.78 7.18
N PRO A 70 6.75 -14.04 8.11
CA PRO A 70 7.29 -13.94 9.46
C PRO A 70 7.31 -15.32 10.13
N PRO A 71 8.27 -15.59 11.02
CA PRO A 71 8.25 -16.81 11.84
C PRO A 71 6.94 -16.85 12.63
N VAL A 72 6.33 -18.03 12.69
CA VAL A 72 5.07 -18.25 13.40
C VAL A 72 5.28 -17.85 14.87
N SER A 73 4.45 -16.94 15.38
CA SER A 73 4.42 -16.54 16.80
C SER A 73 3.87 -17.64 17.69
#